data_AF-C9A7U5-F1
#
_entry.id   AF-C9A7U5-F1
#
_cell.length_a   1.000
_cell.length_b   1.000
_cell.length_c   1.000
_cell.angle_alpha   90.00
_cell.angle_beta   90.00
_cell.angle_gamma   90.00
#
_symmetry.space_group_name_H-M   'P 1'
#
loop_
_entity.id
_entity.type
_entity.pdbx_description
1 polymer ?
#
loop_
_entity_poly.entity_id
_entity_poly.type
_entity_poly.pdbx_seq_one_letter_code
_entity_poly.pdbx_strand_id
1 'polypeptide(L)'
;MDISIIKAQETNAVTGIHIGDPSAKPIVEFMNLRCPYCRQWFGESLPILSEAVAAGKLRRVIKLFDKEKESLQRGNVMHRFVSSTDPQATIAEITKIYQTQDEWGHLSLPEVAEYAKNTLGLSEQDHPAIAGEIVEEAKNANIQFVPTIILDGHIFDESISAEELTALINE
;
A
#
# COMPACT_ATOMS: atom_id res chain seq x y z
N MET A 1 -6.80 16.03 -0.10
CA MET A 1 -6.51 15.62 1.29
C MET A 1 -5.98 16.83 2.06
N ASP A 2 -6.38 17.09 3.31
CA ASP A 2 -5.69 18.09 4.15
C ASP A 2 -4.44 17.44 4.73
N ILE A 3 -3.28 17.72 4.14
CA ILE A 3 -2.00 17.14 4.58
C ILE A 3 -1.42 17.86 5.80
N SER A 4 -1.92 19.06 6.13
CA SER A 4 -1.37 19.88 7.23
C SER A 4 -1.58 19.26 8.62
N ILE A 5 -2.57 18.37 8.73
CA ILE A 5 -2.89 17.66 9.97
C ILE A 5 -2.10 16.37 10.15
N ILE A 6 -1.41 15.90 9.11
CA ILE A 6 -0.63 14.65 9.13
C ILE A 6 0.70 14.91 9.83
N LYS A 7 1.05 14.04 10.76
CA LYS A 7 2.31 14.07 11.51
C LYS A 7 3.25 13.03 10.95
N ALA A 8 3.92 13.34 9.84
CA ALA A 8 4.83 12.40 9.17
C ALA A 8 5.92 11.83 10.09
N GLN A 9 6.38 12.62 11.08
CA GLN A 9 7.36 12.19 12.09
C GLN A 9 6.87 11.08 13.03
N GLU A 10 5.55 10.85 13.10
CA GLU A 10 4.95 9.75 13.87
C GLU A 10 4.78 8.47 13.02
N THR A 11 5.23 8.49 11.77
CA THR A 11 5.34 7.30 10.90
C THR A 11 6.74 6.71 10.96
N ASN A 12 6.89 5.49 10.47
CA ASN A 12 8.18 4.82 10.41
C ASN A 12 8.38 4.03 9.12
N ALA A 13 9.64 3.72 8.82
CA ALA A 13 10.03 2.89 7.68
C ALA A 13 10.39 1.44 8.10
N VAL A 14 9.72 0.92 9.14
CA VAL A 14 9.97 -0.40 9.75
C VAL A 14 8.73 -1.30 9.68
N THR A 15 7.55 -0.78 10.02
CA THR A 15 6.30 -1.53 9.97
C THR A 15 5.77 -1.56 8.54
N GLY A 16 5.56 -2.75 7.97
CA GLY A 16 4.97 -2.93 6.65
C GLY A 16 5.74 -3.93 5.79
N ILE A 17 5.39 -3.99 4.50
CA ILE A 17 6.03 -4.86 3.52
C ILE A 17 7.16 -4.08 2.84
N HIS A 18 8.36 -4.67 2.83
CA HIS A 18 9.56 -4.02 2.31
C HIS A 18 9.94 -4.52 0.93
N ILE A 19 10.21 -3.59 0.01
CA ILE A 19 10.63 -3.90 -1.37
C ILE A 19 11.83 -3.03 -1.73
N GLY A 20 12.98 -3.65 -2.00
CA GLY A 20 14.23 -2.97 -2.37
C GLY A 20 15.33 -3.09 -1.31
N ASP A 21 16.45 -2.41 -1.55
CA ASP A 21 17.62 -2.42 -0.67
C ASP A 21 17.28 -1.78 0.69
N PRO A 22 17.47 -2.46 1.84
CA PRO A 22 17.21 -1.91 3.17
C PRO A 22 17.96 -0.61 3.50
N SER A 23 19.08 -0.35 2.83
CA SER A 23 19.89 0.86 3.01
C SER A 23 19.42 2.05 2.16
N ALA A 24 18.57 1.82 1.16
CA ALA A 24 18.02 2.88 0.33
C ALA A 24 16.97 3.72 1.09
N LYS A 25 16.76 4.97 0.65
CA LYS A 25 15.79 5.87 1.29
C LYS A 25 14.36 5.30 1.17
N PRO A 26 13.52 5.36 2.22
CA PRO A 26 12.19 4.76 2.20
C PRO A 26 11.14 5.69 1.56
N ILE A 27 10.29 5.13 0.71
CA ILE A 27 8.96 5.67 0.40
C ILE A 27 7.93 4.87 1.20
N VAL A 28 7.14 5.56 2.03
CA VAL A 28 6.11 4.96 2.88
C VAL A 28 4.75 5.13 2.23
N GLU A 29 4.01 4.04 2.07
CA GLU A 29 2.75 4.02 1.32
C GLU A 29 1.62 3.41 2.16
N PHE A 30 0.72 4.24 2.70
CA PHE A 30 -0.51 3.76 3.33
C PHE A 30 -1.57 3.50 2.26
N MET A 31 -1.94 2.24 2.09
CA MET A 31 -2.81 1.78 1.01
C MET A 31 -3.92 0.87 1.53
N ASN A 32 -5.08 0.89 0.88
CA ASN A 32 -6.10 -0.13 1.06
C ASN A 32 -6.44 -0.76 -0.29
N LEU A 33 -6.44 -2.09 -0.38
CA LEU A 33 -6.56 -2.79 -1.66
C LEU A 33 -7.95 -2.65 -2.32
N ARG A 34 -8.96 -2.14 -1.61
CA ARG A 34 -10.26 -1.77 -2.20
C ARG A 34 -10.27 -0.30 -2.68
N CYS A 35 -9.39 0.56 -2.20
CA CYS A 35 -9.46 1.96 -2.58
C CYS A 35 -9.15 2.13 -4.10
N PRO A 36 -10.04 2.76 -4.89
CA PRO A 36 -9.79 2.99 -6.31
C PRO A 36 -8.66 4.01 -6.55
N TYR A 37 -8.46 4.96 -5.63
CA TYR A 37 -7.34 5.89 -5.67
C TYR A 37 -6.01 5.19 -5.34
N CYS A 38 -6.01 4.22 -4.42
CA CYS A 38 -4.82 3.37 -4.21
C CYS A 38 -4.50 2.50 -5.43
N ARG A 39 -5.53 2.02 -6.14
CA ARG A 39 -5.37 1.33 -7.44
C ARG A 39 -4.71 2.24 -8.46
N GLN A 40 -5.19 3.49 -8.59
CA GLN A 40 -4.61 4.48 -9.50
C GLN A 40 -3.14 4.74 -9.16
N TRP A 41 -2.85 5.13 -7.91
CA TRP A 41 -1.48 5.34 -7.43
C TRP A 41 -0.58 4.14 -7.74
N PHE A 42 -1.02 2.92 -7.41
CA PHE A 42 -0.21 1.72 -7.64
C PHE A 42 0.06 1.51 -9.13
N GLY A 43 -0.95 1.63 -9.99
CA GLY A 43 -0.79 1.42 -11.43
C GLY A 43 0.11 2.46 -12.10
N GLU A 44 -0.08 3.74 -11.77
CA GLU A 44 0.65 4.86 -12.39
C GLU A 44 2.09 4.96 -11.87
N SER A 45 2.32 4.69 -10.59
CA SER A 45 3.66 4.78 -9.98
C SER A 45 4.52 3.52 -10.18
N LEU A 46 3.92 2.35 -10.45
CA LEU A 46 4.65 1.08 -10.47
C LEU A 46 5.89 1.09 -11.40
N PRO A 47 5.83 1.55 -12.67
CA PRO A 47 7.02 1.58 -13.52
C PRO A 47 8.14 2.45 -12.94
N ILE A 48 7.80 3.63 -12.43
CA ILE A 48 8.75 4.61 -11.87
C ILE A 48 9.40 4.04 -10.60
N LEU A 49 8.58 3.51 -9.68
CA LEU A 49 9.06 2.96 -8.43
C LEU A 49 9.86 1.66 -8.65
N SER A 50 9.46 0.81 -9.59
CA SER A 50 10.21 -0.40 -9.94
C SER A 50 11.60 -0.07 -10.49
N GLU A 51 11.72 0.94 -11.36
CA GLU A 51 13.02 1.39 -11.86
C GLU A 51 13.87 1.99 -10.74
N ALA A 52 13.30 2.85 -9.89
CA ALA A 52 13.99 3.46 -8.77
C ALA A 52 14.49 2.44 -7.74
N VAL A 53 13.67 1.43 -7.43
CA VAL A 53 14.04 0.30 -6.56
C VAL A 53 15.18 -0.51 -7.18
N ALA A 54 15.07 -0.86 -8.47
CA ALA A 54 16.10 -1.62 -9.17
C ALA A 54 17.44 -0.87 -9.24
N ALA A 55 17.39 0.46 -9.33
CA ALA A 55 18.56 1.33 -9.29
C ALA A 55 19.10 1.60 -7.88
N GLY A 56 18.48 1.02 -6.82
CA GLY A 56 18.87 1.24 -5.43
C GLY A 56 18.61 2.66 -4.91
N LYS A 57 17.82 3.46 -5.63
CA LYS A 57 17.54 4.86 -5.25
C LYS A 57 16.61 4.94 -4.05
N LEU A 58 15.65 4.03 -3.96
CA LEU A 58 14.71 3.96 -2.84
C LEU A 58 14.32 2.52 -2.53
N ARG A 59 13.68 2.32 -1.38
CA ARG A 59 12.93 1.12 -1.02
C ARG A 59 11.49 1.48 -0.68
N ARG A 60 10.55 0.63 -1.04
CA ARG A 60 9.14 0.79 -0.68
C ARG A 60 8.87 0.19 0.69
N VAL A 61 8.01 0.87 1.45
CA VAL A 61 7.42 0.39 2.70
C VAL A 61 5.91 0.46 2.53
N ILE A 62 5.33 -0.63 2.04
CA ILE A 62 3.89 -0.73 1.76
C ILE A 62 3.17 -1.09 3.05
N LYS A 63 2.28 -0.21 3.50
CA LYS A 63 1.45 -0.37 4.68
C LYS A 63 0.01 -0.62 4.25
N LEU A 64 -0.39 -1.90 4.27
CA LEU A 64 -1.75 -2.33 4.00
C LEU A 64 -2.65 -1.93 5.19
N PHE A 65 -3.29 -0.77 5.06
CA PHE A 65 -4.01 -0.09 6.12
C PHE A 65 -5.48 -0.50 6.11
N ASP A 66 -5.86 -1.32 7.09
CA ASP A 66 -7.23 -1.70 7.36
C ASP A 66 -8.10 -0.48 7.69
N LYS A 67 -9.28 -0.40 7.07
CA LYS A 67 -10.20 0.73 7.23
C LYS A 67 -11.54 0.27 7.79
N GLU A 68 -12.09 1.08 8.68
CA GLU A 68 -13.43 0.88 9.27
C GLU A 68 -14.57 1.15 8.27
N LYS A 69 -14.35 2.05 7.30
CA LYS A 69 -15.35 2.40 6.28
C LYS A 69 -15.80 1.14 5.55
N GLU A 70 -17.12 0.86 5.57
CA GLU A 70 -17.70 -0.37 5.04
C GLU A 70 -17.26 -0.69 3.59
N SER A 71 -17.17 0.33 2.74
CA SER A 71 -16.75 0.18 1.35
C SER A 71 -15.29 -0.30 1.20
N LEU A 72 -14.46 -0.16 2.24
CA LEU A 72 -13.04 -0.51 2.25
C LEU A 72 -12.73 -1.78 3.06
N GLN A 73 -13.68 -2.29 3.85
CA GLN A 73 -13.48 -3.52 4.64
C GLN A 73 -13.16 -4.75 3.78
N ARG A 74 -13.63 -4.78 2.52
CA ARG A 74 -13.24 -5.83 1.55
C ARG A 74 -11.73 -5.81 1.25
N GLY A 75 -11.10 -4.63 1.32
CA GLY A 75 -9.66 -4.48 1.20
C GLY A 75 -8.93 -5.13 2.37
N ASN A 76 -9.44 -4.95 3.59
CA ASN A 76 -8.89 -5.58 4.80
C ASN A 76 -8.84 -7.11 4.66
N VAL A 77 -9.89 -7.71 4.05
CA VAL A 77 -9.90 -9.14 3.72
C VAL A 77 -8.75 -9.49 2.77
N MET A 78 -8.59 -8.73 1.68
CA MET A 78 -7.53 -8.94 0.68
C MET A 78 -6.12 -8.71 1.22
N HIS A 79 -5.93 -7.84 2.22
CA HIS A 79 -4.62 -7.58 2.82
C HIS A 79 -3.98 -8.86 3.38
N ARG A 80 -4.80 -9.78 3.88
CA ARG A 80 -4.37 -11.07 4.43
C ARG A 80 -3.86 -12.04 3.36
N PHE A 81 -4.01 -11.74 2.08
CA PHE A 81 -3.60 -12.59 0.96
C PHE A 81 -2.38 -12.04 0.22
N VAL A 82 -1.70 -11.04 0.78
CA VAL A 82 -0.47 -10.47 0.22
C VAL A 82 0.74 -10.96 1.01
N SER A 83 1.67 -11.59 0.30
CA SER A 83 2.98 -12.02 0.78
C SER A 83 3.78 -10.83 1.33
N SER A 84 4.40 -11.00 2.49
CA SER A 84 5.24 -9.96 3.12
C SER A 84 6.75 -10.22 3.02
N THR A 85 7.15 -11.43 2.61
CA THR A 85 8.56 -11.89 2.61
C THR A 85 9.16 -12.06 1.22
N ASP A 86 8.33 -12.08 0.17
CA ASP A 86 8.76 -12.16 -1.23
C ASP A 86 8.29 -10.90 -1.99
N PRO A 87 9.20 -9.94 -2.25
CA PRO A 87 8.87 -8.70 -2.94
C PRO A 87 8.24 -8.88 -4.33
N GLN A 88 8.65 -9.90 -5.08
CA GLN A 88 8.11 -10.16 -6.42
C GLN A 88 6.70 -10.71 -6.32
N ALA A 89 6.46 -11.63 -5.38
CA ALA A 89 5.12 -12.11 -5.08
C ALA A 89 4.22 -10.98 -4.60
N THR A 90 4.67 -10.14 -3.65
CA THR A 90 3.91 -8.97 -3.15
C THR A 90 3.38 -8.10 -4.31
N ILE A 91 4.27 -7.71 -5.24
CA ILE A 91 3.88 -6.86 -6.37
C ILE A 91 2.89 -7.59 -7.29
N ALA A 92 3.15 -8.85 -7.62
CA ALA A 92 2.28 -9.62 -8.49
C ALA A 92 0.88 -9.82 -7.89
N GLU A 93 0.80 -10.09 -6.60
CA GLU A 93 -0.46 -10.30 -5.87
C GLU A 93 -1.26 -9.01 -5.75
N ILE A 94 -0.63 -7.91 -5.33
CA ILE A 94 -1.28 -6.59 -5.28
C ILE A 94 -1.78 -6.19 -6.68
N THR A 95 -0.99 -6.45 -7.73
CA THR A 95 -1.38 -6.21 -9.13
C THR A 95 -2.65 -6.98 -9.50
N LYS A 96 -2.69 -8.30 -9.23
CA LYS A 96 -3.87 -9.14 -9.49
C LYS A 96 -5.11 -8.66 -8.74
N ILE A 97 -4.94 -8.31 -7.45
CA ILE A 97 -6.02 -7.82 -6.59
C ILE A 97 -6.59 -6.51 -7.16
N TYR A 98 -5.74 -5.57 -7.57
CA TYR A 98 -6.19 -4.30 -8.14
C TYR A 98 -6.82 -4.45 -9.53
N GLN A 99 -6.29 -5.32 -10.39
CA GLN A 99 -6.85 -5.58 -11.71
C GLN A 99 -8.27 -6.14 -11.65
N THR A 100 -8.59 -6.90 -10.60
CA THR A 100 -9.91 -7.51 -10.36
C THR A 100 -10.76 -6.76 -9.33
N GLN A 101 -10.35 -5.55 -8.93
CA GLN A 101 -10.99 -4.78 -7.84
C GLN A 101 -12.50 -4.56 -8.04
N ASP A 102 -12.93 -4.41 -9.28
CA ASP A 102 -14.34 -4.23 -9.65
C ASP A 102 -15.11 -5.55 -9.80
N GLU A 103 -14.49 -6.71 -9.53
CA GLU A 103 -15.18 -8.00 -9.50
C GLU A 103 -15.49 -8.42 -8.07
N TRP A 104 -14.51 -8.31 -7.17
CA TRP A 104 -14.65 -8.72 -5.77
C TRP A 104 -15.10 -7.59 -4.85
N GLY A 105 -14.96 -6.33 -5.27
CA GLY A 105 -15.16 -5.15 -4.42
C GLY A 105 -16.58 -4.90 -3.92
N HIS A 106 -17.57 -5.66 -4.40
CA HIS A 106 -18.98 -5.59 -3.98
C HIS A 106 -19.45 -6.85 -3.24
N LEU A 107 -18.62 -7.89 -3.20
CA LEU A 107 -18.94 -9.14 -2.52
C LEU A 107 -19.02 -8.94 -1.00
N SER A 108 -19.62 -9.91 -0.31
CA SER A 108 -19.52 -10.00 1.15
C SER A 108 -18.10 -10.39 1.59
N LEU A 109 -17.75 -10.13 2.86
CA LEU A 109 -16.40 -10.41 3.36
C LEU A 109 -15.98 -11.89 3.22
N PRO A 110 -16.84 -12.88 3.49
CA PRO A 110 -16.52 -14.30 3.23
C PRO A 110 -16.29 -14.58 1.74
N GLU A 111 -17.13 -14.06 0.85
CA GLU A 111 -17.01 -14.25 -0.60
C GLU A 111 -15.73 -13.60 -1.15
N VAL A 112 -15.27 -12.47 -0.59
CA VAL A 112 -13.96 -11.89 -0.95
C VAL A 112 -12.82 -12.83 -0.60
N ALA A 113 -12.87 -13.48 0.56
CA ALA A 113 -11.85 -14.46 0.96
C ALA A 113 -11.88 -15.71 0.05
N GLU A 114 -13.07 -16.16 -0.34
CA GLU A 114 -13.23 -17.25 -1.31
C GLU A 114 -12.71 -16.85 -2.69
N TYR A 115 -12.99 -15.62 -3.15
CA TYR A 115 -12.48 -15.10 -4.43
C TYR A 115 -10.95 -15.03 -4.43
N ALA A 116 -10.33 -14.57 -3.34
CA ALA A 116 -8.87 -14.54 -3.20
C ALA A 116 -8.27 -15.95 -3.34
N LYS A 117 -8.86 -16.95 -2.68
CA LYS A 117 -8.38 -18.35 -2.70
C LYS A 117 -8.64 -19.04 -4.04
N ASN A 118 -9.90 -19.01 -4.50
CA ASN A 118 -10.37 -19.85 -5.58
C ASN A 118 -10.18 -19.21 -6.96
N THR A 119 -10.25 -17.88 -7.05
CA THR A 119 -10.14 -17.14 -8.32
C THR A 119 -8.73 -16.62 -8.54
N LEU A 120 -8.15 -15.96 -7.53
CA LEU A 120 -6.81 -15.38 -7.65
C LEU A 120 -5.68 -16.38 -7.34
N GLY A 121 -6.02 -17.53 -6.75
CA GLY A 121 -5.05 -18.57 -6.36
C GLY A 121 -4.12 -18.12 -5.23
N LEU A 122 -4.58 -17.20 -4.39
CA LEU A 122 -3.79 -16.63 -3.30
C LEU A 122 -3.95 -17.44 -2.02
N SER A 123 -2.84 -17.58 -1.29
CA SER A 123 -2.82 -18.20 0.02
C SER A 123 -2.96 -17.14 1.10
N GLU A 124 -3.79 -17.41 2.10
CA GLU A 124 -3.91 -16.56 3.28
C GLU A 124 -2.59 -16.60 4.06
N GLN A 125 -2.13 -15.43 4.48
CA GLN A 125 -0.88 -15.19 5.17
C GLN A 125 -1.17 -14.90 6.65
N ASP A 126 -0.27 -15.34 7.53
CA ASP A 126 -0.38 -15.12 8.97
C ASP A 126 0.41 -13.87 9.39
N HIS A 127 -0.17 -12.68 9.16
CA HIS A 127 0.43 -11.39 9.56
C HIS A 127 -0.47 -10.48 10.43
N PRO A 128 -1.38 -10.98 11.30
CA PRO A 128 -2.33 -10.12 12.01
C PRO A 128 -1.67 -9.08 12.94
N ALA A 129 -0.45 -9.33 13.44
CA ALA A 129 0.27 -8.37 14.29
C ALA A 129 0.62 -7.07 13.54
N ILE A 130 1.06 -7.18 12.27
CA ILE A 130 1.49 -6.02 11.47
C ILE A 130 0.28 -5.12 11.14
N ALA A 131 -0.89 -5.70 10.88
CA ALA A 131 -2.09 -4.92 10.55
C ALA A 131 -2.50 -3.98 11.71
N GLY A 132 -2.46 -4.46 12.95
CA GLY A 132 -2.76 -3.65 14.13
C GLY A 132 -1.75 -2.51 14.35
N GLU A 133 -0.46 -2.78 14.13
CA GLU A 133 0.60 -1.76 14.21
C GLU A 133 0.42 -0.66 13.17
N ILE A 134 0.06 -1.00 11.92
CA ILE A 134 -0.21 -0.03 10.86
C ILE A 134 -1.39 0.87 11.24
N VAL A 135 -2.46 0.31 11.82
CA VAL A 135 -3.63 1.10 12.25
C VAL A 135 -3.25 2.07 13.37
N GLU A 136 -2.47 1.64 14.36
CA GLU A 136 -2.04 2.51 15.46
C GLU A 136 -1.05 3.57 14.98
N GLU A 137 -0.12 3.23 14.09
CA GLU A 137 0.78 4.19 13.44
C GLU A 137 0.00 5.26 12.68
N ALA A 138 -0.93 4.85 11.82
CA ALA A 138 -1.76 5.79 11.05
C ALA A 138 -2.57 6.70 11.98
N LYS A 139 -3.10 6.18 13.08
CA LYS A 139 -3.81 6.97 14.10
C LYS A 139 -2.90 7.98 14.78
N ASN A 140 -1.70 7.60 15.19
CA ASN A 140 -0.73 8.50 15.82
C ASN A 140 -0.26 9.60 14.86
N ALA A 141 -0.05 9.25 13.59
CA ALA A 141 0.29 10.16 12.51
C ALA A 141 -0.89 10.97 11.97
N ASN A 142 -2.11 10.73 12.48
CA ASN A 142 -3.35 11.36 12.02
C ASN A 142 -3.62 11.17 10.52
N ILE A 143 -3.24 10.00 9.98
CA ILE A 143 -3.49 9.57 8.61
C ILE A 143 -4.88 8.94 8.55
N GLN A 144 -5.83 9.68 7.98
CA GLN A 144 -7.23 9.26 7.90
C GLN A 144 -7.61 8.71 6.52
N PHE A 145 -6.86 9.08 5.48
CA PHE A 145 -7.18 8.77 4.09
C PHE A 145 -6.15 7.82 3.48
N VAL A 146 -6.54 7.18 2.37
CA VAL A 146 -5.67 6.33 1.56
C VAL A 146 -5.97 6.64 0.08
N PRO A 147 -4.95 6.71 -0.80
CA PRO A 147 -3.54 6.57 -0.48
C PRO A 147 -2.99 7.77 0.32
N THR A 148 -1.98 7.52 1.15
CA THR A 148 -1.13 8.57 1.71
C THR A 148 0.31 8.11 1.56
N ILE A 149 1.07 8.89 0.81
CA ILE A 149 2.44 8.58 0.44
C ILE A 149 3.37 9.58 1.12
N ILE A 150 4.47 9.09 1.68
CA ILE A 150 5.48 9.90 2.36
C ILE A 150 6.84 9.57 1.79
N LEU A 151 7.55 10.58 1.28
CA LEU A 151 8.92 10.49 0.78
C LEU A 151 9.70 11.71 1.25
N ASP A 152 10.76 11.53 2.03
CA ASP A 152 11.63 12.61 2.53
C ASP A 152 10.87 13.78 3.20
N GLY A 153 9.75 13.47 3.88
CA GLY A 153 8.88 14.45 4.54
C GLY A 153 7.82 15.10 3.63
N HIS A 154 7.88 14.87 2.33
CA HIS A 154 6.82 15.24 1.39
C HIS A 154 5.64 14.26 1.56
N ILE A 155 4.43 14.82 1.71
CA ILE A 155 3.20 14.05 1.85
C ILE A 155 2.32 14.33 0.63
N PHE A 156 1.89 13.28 -0.07
CA PHE A 156 1.05 13.37 -1.26
C PHE A 156 0.15 12.13 -1.41
N ASP A 157 -0.69 12.13 -2.44
CA ASP A 157 -1.62 11.06 -2.79
C ASP A 157 -1.52 10.70 -4.28
N GLU A 158 -2.54 10.05 -4.85
CA GLU A 158 -2.56 9.64 -6.25
C GLU A 158 -2.54 10.80 -7.25
N SER A 159 -2.73 12.04 -6.80
CA SER A 159 -2.76 13.21 -7.69
C SER A 159 -1.38 13.71 -8.12
N ILE A 160 -0.29 13.19 -7.55
CA ILE A 160 1.08 13.55 -7.93
C ILE A 160 1.36 13.20 -9.40
N SER A 161 2.05 14.08 -10.11
CA SER A 161 2.47 13.81 -11.49
C SER A 161 3.68 12.85 -11.55
N ALA A 162 3.85 12.17 -12.69
CA ALA A 162 5.02 11.34 -12.93
C ALA A 162 6.33 12.14 -12.87
N GLU A 163 6.32 13.37 -13.38
CA GLU A 163 7.46 14.28 -13.35
C GLU A 163 7.83 14.67 -11.91
N GLU A 164 6.84 15.04 -11.10
CA GLU A 164 7.04 15.43 -9.70
C GLU A 164 7.51 14.25 -8.84
N LEU A 165 6.91 13.07 -9.01
CA LEU A 165 7.36 11.86 -8.33
C LEU A 165 8.83 11.55 -8.69
N THR A 166 9.17 11.65 -9.98
CA THR A 166 10.55 11.42 -10.45
C THR A 166 11.51 12.45 -9.86
N ALA A 167 11.10 13.72 -9.74
CA ALA A 167 11.92 14.75 -9.11
C ALA A 167 12.23 14.40 -7.65
N LEU A 168 11.20 14.12 -6.83
CA LEU A 168 11.35 13.76 -5.41
C LEU A 168 12.24 12.52 -5.20
N ILE A 169 12.17 11.54 -6.11
CA ILE A 169 13.03 10.35 -6.04
C ILE A 169 14.51 10.69 -6.23
N ASN A 170 14.82 11.72 -7.01
CA ASN A 170 16.20 12.09 -7.38
C ASN A 170 16.81 13.21 -6.52
N GLU A 171 16.04 13.80 -5.61
CA GLU A 171 16.54 14.66 -4.53
C GLU A 171 17.37 13.87 -3.51
#